data_AF-A0A1G0LLG3-F1
#
_entry.id   AF-A0A1G0LLG3-F1
#
_cell.length_a   1.000
_cell.length_b   1.000
_cell.length_c   1.000
_cell.angle_alpha   90.00
_cell.angle_beta   90.00
_cell.angle_gamma   90.00
#
_symmetry.space_group_name_H-M   'P 1'
#
loop_
_entity.id
_entity.type
_entity.pdbx_description
1 polymer ?
#
loop_
_entity_poly.entity_id
_entity_poly.type
_entity_poly.pdbx_seq_one_letter_code
_entity_poly.pdbx_strand_id
1 'polypeptide(L)'
;MPRAGGWYPVVRELGERFVVDVAGRRVAVASNLLELRDTRPVRFSVVRRPLDAPPTEDSLGRVYSVCPRCNARAPLFGEPVLRVCDQCGHRGELAWWETG
;
A
#
# COMPACT_ATOMS: atom_id res chain seq x y z
N MET A 1 5.16 -10.56 4.64
CA MET A 1 3.75 -10.27 4.97
C MET A 1 3.25 -9.11 4.12
N PRO A 2 1.97 -9.11 3.71
CA PRO A 2 1.34 -7.99 3.01
C PRO A 2 1.43 -6.73 3.86
N ARG A 3 1.60 -5.58 3.21
CA ARG A 3 1.67 -4.27 3.87
C ARG A 3 0.44 -3.45 3.49
N ALA A 4 -0.11 -2.72 4.46
CA ALA A 4 -1.21 -1.79 4.21
C ALA A 4 -0.83 -0.79 3.12
N GLY A 5 -1.75 -0.50 2.18
CA GLY A 5 -1.52 0.38 1.04
C GLY A 5 -0.66 -0.21 -0.09
N GLY A 6 -0.18 -1.45 0.04
CA GLY A 6 0.54 -2.16 -1.03
C GLY A 6 -0.41 -2.82 -2.03
N TRP A 7 0.01 -2.88 -3.29
CA TRP A 7 -0.75 -3.52 -4.37
C TRP A 7 -0.11 -4.83 -4.77
N TYR A 8 -0.89 -5.91 -4.66
CA TYR A 8 -0.43 -7.27 -4.89
C TYR A 8 -1.37 -7.96 -5.88
N PRO A 9 -0.84 -8.72 -6.86
CA PRO A 9 -1.69 -9.46 -7.77
C PRO A 9 -2.39 -10.59 -7.02
N VAL A 10 -3.70 -10.72 -7.25
CA VAL A 10 -4.49 -11.86 -6.79
C VAL A 10 -4.15 -13.05 -7.68
N VAL A 11 -3.78 -14.16 -7.07
CA VAL A 11 -3.44 -15.41 -7.78
C VAL A 11 -4.49 -16.50 -7.59
N ARG A 12 -5.36 -16.36 -6.58
CA ARG A 12 -6.47 -17.28 -6.31
C ARG A 12 -7.51 -16.63 -5.41
N GLU A 13 -8.77 -16.94 -5.65
CA GLU A 13 -9.88 -16.65 -4.75
C GLU A 13 -10.25 -17.90 -3.93
N LEU A 14 -10.52 -17.71 -2.64
CA LEU A 14 -10.82 -18.76 -1.66
C LEU A 14 -12.00 -18.32 -0.78
N GLY A 15 -13.18 -18.13 -1.39
CA GLY A 15 -14.37 -17.67 -0.68
C GLY A 15 -14.14 -16.32 0.01
N GLU A 16 -14.10 -16.30 1.34
CA GLU A 16 -13.88 -15.08 2.15
C GLU A 16 -12.40 -14.62 2.20
N ARG A 17 -11.51 -15.25 1.43
CA ARG A 17 -10.09 -14.92 1.38
C ARG A 17 -9.59 -14.85 -0.05
N PHE A 18 -8.59 -14.01 -0.28
CA PHE A 18 -7.83 -13.99 -1.53
C PHE A 18 -6.37 -14.35 -1.25
N VAL A 19 -5.79 -15.14 -2.15
CA VAL A 19 -4.36 -15.40 -2.16
C VAL A 19 -3.70 -14.35 -3.03
N VAL A 20 -2.81 -13.56 -2.43
CA VAL A 20 -2.03 -12.54 -3.13
C VAL A 20 -0.56 -12.94 -3.22
N ASP A 21 0.11 -12.54 -4.30
CA ASP A 21 1.56 -12.70 -4.42
C ASP A 21 2.29 -11.51 -3.79
N VAL A 22 3.05 -11.79 -2.72
CA VAL A 22 3.89 -10.81 -2.02
C VAL A 22 5.34 -11.18 -2.26
N ALA A 23 5.95 -10.60 -3.29
CA ALA A 23 7.34 -10.84 -3.65
C ALA A 23 7.66 -12.34 -3.81
N GLY A 24 6.83 -13.07 -4.57
CA GLY A 24 6.97 -14.50 -4.83
C GLY A 24 6.42 -15.40 -3.72
N ARG A 25 5.88 -14.83 -2.64
CA ARG A 25 5.25 -15.59 -1.56
C ARG A 25 3.74 -15.46 -1.64
N ARG A 26 3.05 -16.60 -1.68
CA ARG A 26 1.59 -16.67 -1.62
C ARG A 26 1.10 -16.43 -0.21
N VAL A 27 0.25 -15.43 -0.01
CA VAL A 27 -0.34 -15.11 1.29
C VAL A 27 -1.86 -15.01 1.17
N ALA A 28 -2.59 -15.74 2.02
CA ALA A 28 -4.03 -15.59 2.13
C ALA A 28 -4.39 -14.38 3.00
N VAL A 29 -5.24 -13.50 2.50
CA VAL A 29 -5.72 -12.29 3.19
C VAL A 29 -7.25 -12.30 3.14
N ALA A 30 -7.89 -11.88 4.23
CA ALA A 30 -9.35 -11.79 4.29
C ALA A 30 -9.87 -10.74 3.30
N SER A 31 -10.98 -11.04 2.63
CA SER A 31 -11.58 -10.17 1.60
C SER A 31 -11.94 -8.79 2.14
N ASN A 32 -12.38 -8.69 3.39
CA ASN A 32 -12.73 -7.43 4.05
C ASN A 32 -11.52 -6.51 4.34
N LEU A 33 -10.29 -6.98 4.14
CA LEU A 33 -9.05 -6.20 4.30
C LEU A 33 -8.45 -5.80 2.95
N LEU A 34 -9.11 -6.09 1.84
CA LEU A 34 -8.61 -5.86 0.49
C LEU A 34 -9.52 -4.94 -0.31
N GLU A 35 -8.90 -4.02 -1.04
CA GLU A 35 -9.52 -3.34 -2.17
C GLU A 35 -9.11 -4.09 -3.44
N LEU A 36 -10.10 -4.57 -4.21
CA LEU A 36 -9.85 -5.24 -5.49
C LEU A 36 -9.96 -4.23 -6.63
N ARG A 37 -8.99 -4.24 -7.54
CA ARG A 37 -9.00 -3.43 -8.76
C ARG A 37 -8.49 -4.25 -9.94
N ASP A 38 -9.12 -4.09 -11.09
CA ASP A 38 -8.71 -4.77 -12.33
C ASP A 38 -7.37 -4.27 -12.86
N THR A 39 -7.04 -3.00 -12.57
CA THR A 39 -5.79 -2.38 -12.99
C THR A 39 -4.96 -1.96 -11.80
N ARG A 40 -3.65 -2.17 -11.89
CA ARG A 40 -2.71 -1.67 -10.89
C ARG A 40 -2.75 -0.14 -10.90
N PRO A 41 -2.97 0.53 -9.76
CA PRO A 41 -3.02 1.98 -9.72
C PRO A 41 -1.67 2.59 -10.05
N VAL A 42 -1.71 3.81 -10.55
CA VAL A 42 -0.52 4.62 -10.87
C VAL A 42 -0.17 5.60 -9.75
N ARG A 43 -1.14 5.89 -8.87
CA ARG A 43 -0.99 6.78 -7.72
C ARG A 43 -0.41 6.05 -6.52
N PHE A 44 0.31 6.78 -5.69
CA PHE A 44 0.78 6.33 -4.39
C PHE A 44 -0.39 6.24 -3.43
N SER A 45 -0.52 5.10 -2.76
CA SER A 45 -1.48 4.94 -1.66
C SER A 45 -0.97 5.67 -0.43
N VAL A 46 -1.86 6.39 0.26
CA VAL A 46 -1.57 7.05 1.53
C VAL A 46 -2.15 6.21 2.66
N VAL A 47 -1.32 5.83 3.62
CA VAL A 47 -1.75 5.08 4.80
C VAL A 47 -1.73 5.99 6.01
N ARG A 48 -2.89 6.17 6.64
CA ARG A 48 -3.06 6.84 7.93
C ARG A 48 -3.18 5.78 9.02
N ARG A 49 -2.21 5.72 9.93
CA ARG A 49 -2.24 4.79 11.06
C ARG A 49 -3.09 5.35 12.20
N PRO A 50 -3.84 4.49 12.92
CA PRO A 50 -4.50 4.86 14.17
C PRO A 50 -3.52 5.44 15.20
N LEU A 51 -4.01 6.30 16.09
CA LEU A 51 -3.21 6.93 17.15
C LEU A 51 -2.61 5.92 18.14
N ASP A 52 -3.32 4.83 18.38
CA ASP A 52 -2.98 3.74 19.29
C ASP A 52 -2.10 2.67 18.63
N ALA A 53 -1.77 2.81 17.35
CA ALA A 53 -0.93 1.85 16.65
C ALA A 53 0.52 1.90 17.20
N PRO A 54 1.17 0.74 17.44
CA PRO A 54 2.52 0.70 18.00
C PRO A 54 3.52 1.42 17.08
N PRO A 55 4.58 2.04 17.61
CA PRO A 55 5.58 2.73 16.79
C PRO A 55 6.13 1.78 15.70
N THR A 56 6.28 2.28 14.47
CA THR A 56 6.92 1.50 13.41
C THR A 56 8.43 1.51 13.58
N GLU A 57 9.08 0.37 13.38
CA GLU A 57 10.55 0.25 13.34
C GLU A 57 11.19 1.16 12.28
N ASP A 58 10.50 1.44 11.18
CA ASP A 58 11.03 2.18 10.02
C ASP A 58 10.94 3.72 10.11
N SER A 59 10.64 4.32 11.27
CA SER A 59 10.47 5.79 11.41
C SER A 59 9.48 6.43 10.42
N LEU A 60 8.53 5.66 9.86
CA LEU A 60 7.59 6.09 8.82
C LEU A 60 6.61 7.17 9.30
N GLY A 61 6.47 7.33 10.62
CA GLY A 61 5.47 8.19 11.23
C GLY A 61 4.07 7.60 11.14
N ARG A 62 3.07 8.44 11.46
CA ARG A 62 1.65 8.05 11.42
C ARG A 62 1.06 8.05 10.02
N VAL A 63 1.63 8.85 9.12
CA VAL A 63 1.16 9.00 7.74
C VAL A 63 2.33 8.75 6.81
N TYR A 64 2.19 7.77 5.93
CA TYR A 64 3.22 7.41 4.97
C TYR A 64 2.58 7.03 3.64
N SER A 65 3.39 7.01 2.58
CA SER A 65 2.93 6.51 1.28
C SER A 65 3.56 5.19 0.92
N VAL A 66 2.88 4.49 0.02
CA VAL A 66 3.30 3.23 -0.55
C VAL A 66 3.35 3.37 -2.06
N CYS A 67 4.51 3.02 -2.64
CA CYS A 67 4.70 3.04 -4.08
C CYS A 67 3.86 1.93 -4.74
N PRO A 68 3.06 2.23 -5.76
CA PRO A 68 2.22 1.21 -6.40
C PRO A 68 3.01 0.22 -7.25
N ARG A 69 4.27 0.54 -7.59
CA ARG A 69 5.14 -0.32 -8.41
C ARG A 69 5.91 -1.34 -7.59
N CYS A 70 6.55 -0.91 -6.51
CA CYS A 70 7.48 -1.73 -5.73
C CYS A 70 7.09 -1.91 -4.27
N ASN A 71 5.96 -1.32 -3.83
CA ASN A 71 5.49 -1.34 -2.44
C ASN A 71 6.48 -0.72 -1.43
N ALA A 72 7.48 0.04 -1.89
CA ALA A 72 8.36 0.81 -1.03
C ALA A 72 7.54 1.83 -0.23
N ARG A 73 7.86 1.93 1.07
CA ARG A 73 7.22 2.85 2.00
C ARG A 73 8.14 4.04 2.21
N ALA A 74 7.58 5.23 2.34
CA ALA A 74 8.35 6.37 2.78
C ALA A 74 7.48 7.35 3.57
N PRO A 75 8.03 8.01 4.61
CA PRO A 75 7.30 8.95 5.44
C PRO A 75 6.75 10.10 4.60
N LEU A 76 5.60 10.66 4.99
CA LEU A 76 5.04 11.85 4.37
C LEU A 76 5.11 13.02 5.36
N PHE A 77 5.54 14.17 4.86
CA PHE A 77 5.56 15.42 5.60
C PHE A 77 4.58 16.39 4.93
N GLY A 78 3.58 16.86 5.67
CA GLY A 78 2.45 17.59 5.10
C GLY A 78 1.62 16.71 4.15
N GLU A 79 1.00 17.34 3.16
CA GLU A 79 0.13 16.68 2.18
C GLU A 79 0.59 16.95 0.73
N PRO A 80 1.79 16.47 0.33
CA PRO A 80 2.32 16.71 -1.01
C PRO A 80 1.44 16.06 -2.07
N VAL A 81 1.27 16.72 -3.22
CA VAL A 81 0.45 16.19 -4.33
C VAL A 81 1.19 15.12 -5.13
N LEU A 82 2.51 15.26 -5.28
CA LEU A 82 3.36 14.38 -6.11
C LEU A 82 4.50 13.79 -5.31
N ARG A 83 4.94 12.58 -5.72
CA ARG A 83 6.11 11.91 -5.18
C ARG A 83 6.86 11.13 -6.25
N VAL A 84 8.19 11.03 -6.07
CA VAL A 84 9.06 10.08 -6.76
C VAL A 84 9.48 9.00 -5.75
N CYS A 85 9.43 7.73 -6.14
CA CYS A 85 9.87 6.63 -5.30
C CYS A 85 11.39 6.49 -5.31
N ASP A 86 12.01 6.54 -4.13
CA ASP A 86 13.47 6.43 -3.98
C ASP A 86 14.04 5.04 -4.35
N GLN A 87 13.19 4.01 -4.42
CA GLN A 87 13.61 2.63 -4.71
C GLN A 87 13.50 2.26 -6.19
N CYS A 88 12.50 2.78 -6.91
CA CYS A 88 12.23 2.38 -8.30
C CYS A 88 12.07 3.55 -9.28
N GLY A 89 12.17 4.80 -8.82
CA GLY A 89 12.07 6.00 -9.66
C GLY A 89 10.65 6.35 -10.12
N HIS A 90 9.62 5.57 -9.75
CA HIS A 90 8.24 5.85 -10.16
C HIS A 90 7.77 7.22 -9.66
N ARG A 91 7.28 8.06 -10.57
CA ARG A 91 6.67 9.36 -10.27
C ARG A 91 5.16 9.25 -10.40
N GLY A 92 4.44 9.75 -9.39
CA GLY A 92 2.98 9.71 -9.38
C GLY A 92 2.38 10.62 -8.31
N GLU A 93 1.07 10.80 -8.38
CA GLU A 93 0.31 11.55 -7.39
C GLU A 93 0.09 10.74 -6.12
N LEU A 94 -0.11 11.41 -4.99
CA LEU A 94 -0.53 10.82 -3.74
C LEU A 94 -2.05 10.83 -3.62
N ALA A 95 -2.62 9.65 -3.36
CA ALA A 95 -4.06 9.43 -3.26
C ALA A 95 -4.63 9.90 -1.89
N TRP A 96 -4.46 11.18 -1.56
CA TRP A 96 -4.98 11.76 -0.30
C TRP A 96 -6.51 11.72 -0.19
N TRP A 97 -7.18 11.78 -1.33
CA TRP A 97 -8.63 11.99 -1.45
C TRP A 97 -9.38 10.74 -1.96
N GLU A 98 -8.66 9.66 -2.26
CA GLU A 98 -9.25 8.37 -2.63
C GLU A 98 -9.17 7.43 -1.43
N THR A 99 -9.83 7.81 -0.33
CA THR A 99 -10.30 6.84 0.66
C THR A 99 -11.68 6.40 0.20
N GLY A 100 -11.75 5.26 -0.48
CA GLY A 100 -12.99 4.49 -0.62
C GLY A 100 -13.44 3.97 0.74
#